data_AF-A0A8T5A1H5-F1
#
_entry.id   AF-A0A8T5A1H5-F1
#
_cell.length_a   1.000
_cell.length_b   1.000
_cell.length_c   1.000
_cell.angle_alpha   90.00
_cell.angle_beta   90.00
_cell.angle_gamma   90.00
#
_symmetry.space_group_name_H-M   'P 1'
#
loop_
_entity.id
_entity.type
_entity.pdbx_description
1 polymer ?
#
loop_
_entity_poly.entity_id
_entity_poly.type
_entity_poly.pdbx_seq_one_letter_code
_entity_poly.pdbx_strand_id
1 'polypeptide(L)'
;MSSKFWKRSELVGKQVIDTKARIVGVVDDFAFDERGGTALVVKRDGEERIIPMSTIKAIGDIILKIADEEMAPEAAPIEIHPPTQPTQPTAPAPPEQPTQQAQVGEAPKSCPACGTSNPQGAKVCRHCGYRFKEEGPLDSFKRIIRR
;
A
#
# COMPACT_ATOMS: atom_id res chain seq x y z
N MET A 1 5.77 -3.31 -29.63
CA MET A 1 4.85 -2.56 -28.75
C MET A 1 5.67 -1.54 -27.98
N SER A 2 5.49 -0.25 -28.26
CA SER A 2 6.26 0.81 -27.60
C SER A 2 5.75 0.98 -26.17
N SER A 3 6.55 0.57 -25.19
CA SER A 3 6.28 0.89 -23.79
C SER A 3 6.53 2.38 -23.62
N LYS A 4 5.46 3.15 -23.38
CA LYS A 4 5.56 4.57 -23.09
C LYS A 4 5.92 4.72 -21.61
N PHE A 5 7.10 5.25 -21.35
CA PHE A 5 7.56 5.54 -19.99
C PHE A 5 7.18 6.98 -19.64
N TRP A 6 6.65 7.19 -18.44
CA TRP A 6 6.31 8.51 -17.92
C TRP A 6 7.20 8.81 -16.70
N LYS A 7 7.72 10.03 -16.59
CA LYS A 7 8.48 10.46 -15.41
C LYS A 7 7.53 10.97 -14.33
N ARG A 8 7.93 10.83 -13.05
CA ARG A 8 7.23 11.43 -11.87
C ARG A 8 6.83 12.88 -12.15
N SER A 9 7.82 13.67 -12.57
CA SER A 9 7.70 15.11 -12.80
C SER A 9 6.72 15.48 -13.90
N GLU A 10 6.40 14.55 -14.80
CA GLU A 10 5.44 14.76 -15.88
C GLU A 10 4.01 14.43 -15.46
N LEU A 11 3.81 13.70 -14.36
CA LEU A 11 2.49 13.26 -13.88
C LEU A 11 2.04 14.07 -12.66
N VAL A 12 2.95 14.38 -11.75
CA VAL A 12 2.68 15.15 -10.54
C VAL A 12 2.32 16.60 -10.89
N GLY A 13 1.30 17.14 -10.23
CA GLY A 13 0.77 18.48 -10.47
C GLY A 13 -0.25 18.56 -11.62
N LYS A 14 -0.52 17.47 -12.35
CA LYS A 14 -1.57 17.46 -13.38
C LYS A 14 -2.95 17.31 -12.77
N GLN A 15 -3.94 17.90 -13.43
CA GLN A 15 -5.34 17.79 -13.03
C GLN A 15 -5.97 16.54 -13.62
N VAL A 16 -6.63 15.77 -12.76
CA VAL A 16 -7.37 14.57 -13.17
C VAL A 16 -8.83 14.95 -13.34
N ILE A 17 -9.38 14.61 -14.51
CA ILE A 17 -10.76 14.93 -14.88
C ILE A 17 -11.47 13.63 -15.26
N ASP A 18 -12.65 13.42 -14.71
CA ASP A 18 -13.50 12.27 -14.99
C ASP A 18 -14.16 12.41 -16.37
N THR A 19 -14.66 11.32 -16.98
CA THR A 19 -15.38 11.38 -18.27
C THR A 19 -16.62 12.28 -18.26
N LYS A 20 -17.16 12.58 -17.06
CA LYS A 20 -18.24 13.55 -16.85
C LYS A 20 -17.76 15.01 -16.74
N ALA A 21 -16.53 15.30 -17.17
CA ALA A 21 -15.87 16.61 -17.04
C ALA A 21 -15.75 17.12 -15.60
N ARG A 22 -15.80 16.23 -14.61
CA ARG A 22 -15.66 16.58 -13.19
C ARG A 22 -14.19 16.54 -12.79
N ILE A 23 -13.71 17.61 -12.15
CA ILE A 23 -12.36 17.66 -11.59
C ILE A 23 -12.29 16.68 -10.43
N VAL A 24 -11.47 15.65 -10.54
CA VAL A 24 -11.25 14.63 -9.50
C VAL A 24 -10.24 15.14 -8.48
N GLY A 25 -9.24 15.91 -8.92
CA GLY A 25 -8.24 16.54 -8.07
C GLY A 25 -6.93 16.77 -8.80
N VAL A 26 -5.88 17.07 -8.03
CA VAL A 26 -4.52 17.25 -8.55
C VAL A 26 -3.68 16.04 -8.16
N VAL A 27 -2.87 15.53 -9.08
CA VAL A 27 -1.94 14.43 -8.78
C VAL A 27 -0.87 14.92 -7.80
N ASP A 28 -0.86 14.33 -6.61
CA ASP A 28 0.11 14.60 -5.55
C ASP A 28 1.34 13.68 -5.72
N ASP A 29 1.12 12.39 -5.96
CA ASP A 29 2.19 11.41 -6.18
C ASP A 29 1.74 10.17 -7.01
N PHE A 30 2.58 9.14 -7.13
CA PHE A 30 2.22 7.87 -7.77
C PHE A 30 2.55 6.70 -6.85
N ALA A 31 1.64 5.74 -6.81
CA ALA A 31 1.78 4.51 -6.07
C ALA A 31 2.01 3.33 -7.02
N PHE A 32 2.59 2.26 -6.50
CA PHE A 32 2.65 0.98 -7.17
C PHE A 32 1.94 -0.06 -6.32
N ASP A 33 1.28 -1.02 -6.96
CA ASP A 33 0.77 -2.19 -6.28
C ASP A 33 1.83 -3.31 -6.25
N GLU A 34 1.59 -4.34 -5.44
CA GLU A 34 2.51 -5.47 -5.25
C GLU A 34 2.79 -6.27 -6.54
N ARG A 35 1.92 -6.12 -7.55
CA ARG A 35 2.07 -6.73 -8.87
C ARG A 35 2.84 -5.85 -9.85
N GLY A 36 3.32 -4.69 -9.41
CA GLY A 36 4.04 -3.70 -10.23
C GLY A 36 3.14 -2.86 -11.13
N GLY A 37 1.81 -2.94 -10.95
CA GLY A 37 0.87 -2.00 -11.54
C GLY A 37 1.03 -0.62 -10.91
N THR A 38 0.69 0.39 -11.70
CA THR A 38 0.90 1.80 -11.34
C THR A 38 -0.44 2.45 -11.01
N ALA A 39 -0.45 3.36 -10.04
CA ALA A 39 -1.59 4.15 -9.65
C ALA A 39 -1.17 5.60 -9.37
N LEU A 40 -2.08 6.55 -9.56
CA LEU A 40 -1.88 7.95 -9.22
C LEU A 40 -2.56 8.26 -7.90
N VAL A 41 -1.85 8.96 -7.02
CA VAL A 41 -2.41 9.52 -5.79
C VAL A 41 -2.87 10.93 -6.12
N VAL A 42 -4.17 11.16 -6.00
CA VAL A 42 -4.82 12.43 -6.32
C VAL A 42 -5.37 13.02 -5.04
N LYS A 43 -5.05 14.29 -4.78
CA LYS A 43 -5.53 15.02 -3.63
C LYS A 43 -6.59 16.03 -4.05
N ARG A 44 -7.68 16.08 -3.29
CA ARG A 44 -8.76 17.05 -3.46
C ARG A 44 -9.36 17.39 -2.10
N ASP A 45 -9.37 18.69 -1.75
CA ASP A 45 -10.01 19.18 -0.52
C ASP A 45 -9.54 18.45 0.77
N GLY A 46 -8.30 17.96 0.78
CA GLY A 46 -7.72 17.19 1.90
C GLY A 46 -7.99 15.68 1.85
N GLU A 47 -8.82 15.20 0.92
CA GLU A 47 -9.06 13.78 0.67
C GLU A 47 -8.07 13.25 -0.37
N GLU A 48 -7.42 12.13 -0.06
CA GLU A 48 -6.53 11.41 -0.99
C GLU A 48 -7.26 10.25 -1.65
N ARG A 49 -7.10 10.13 -2.96
CA ARG A 49 -7.69 9.05 -3.77
C ARG A 49 -6.63 8.38 -4.60
N ILE A 50 -6.64 7.05 -4.58
CA ILE A 50 -5.74 6.22 -5.40
C ILE A 50 -6.50 5.83 -6.68
N ILE A 51 -5.96 6.20 -7.84
CA ILE A 51 -6.54 5.92 -9.15
C ILE A 51 -5.58 5.03 -9.92
N PRO A 52 -5.91 3.74 -10.17
CA PRO A 52 -5.09 2.86 -10.98
C PRO A 52 -4.85 3.44 -12.38
N MET A 53 -3.62 3.36 -12.87
CA MET A 53 -3.28 3.81 -14.24
C MET A 53 -3.98 2.96 -15.30
N SER A 54 -4.42 1.74 -14.97
CA SER A 54 -5.27 0.89 -15.82
C SER A 54 -6.60 1.55 -16.19
N THR A 55 -7.12 2.44 -15.34
CA THR A 55 -8.40 3.13 -15.53
C THR A 55 -8.22 4.46 -16.27
N ILE A 56 -6.98 4.85 -16.57
CA ILE A 56 -6.65 6.09 -17.27
C ILE A 56 -6.72 5.86 -18.77
N LYS A 57 -7.64 6.57 -19.43
CA LYS A 57 -7.87 6.43 -20.87
C LYS A 57 -6.78 7.12 -21.72
N ALA A 58 -6.24 8.23 -21.23
CA ALA A 58 -5.18 8.98 -21.89
C ALA A 58 -4.38 9.81 -20.89
N ILE A 59 -3.09 9.96 -21.16
CA ILE A 59 -2.15 10.79 -20.38
C ILE A 59 -1.60 11.87 -21.33
N GLY A 60 -2.09 13.10 -21.15
CA GLY A 60 -1.68 14.32 -21.85
C GLY A 60 -1.61 15.49 -20.88
N ASP A 61 -2.21 16.63 -21.21
CA ASP A 61 -2.39 17.75 -20.27
C ASP A 61 -3.51 17.52 -19.25
N ILE A 62 -4.42 16.60 -19.54
CA ILE A 62 -5.57 16.21 -18.71
C ILE A 62 -5.63 14.68 -18.64
N ILE A 63 -5.77 14.13 -17.42
CA ILE A 63 -5.85 12.67 -17.19
C ILE A 63 -7.32 12.26 -17.08
N LEU A 64 -7.77 11.38 -17.99
CA LEU A 64 -9.16 10.92 -18.09
C LEU A 64 -9.40 9.60 -17.33
N LYS A 65 -10.18 9.64 -16.24
CA LYS A 65 -10.61 8.42 -15.52
C LYS A 65 -11.85 7.83 -16.20
N ILE A 66 -11.82 6.53 -16.50
CA ILE A 66 -13.00 5.75 -16.90
C ILE A 66 -13.77 5.41 -15.63
N ALA A 67 -14.95 6.01 -15.47
CA ALA A 67 -15.84 5.65 -14.38
C ALA A 67 -16.58 4.35 -14.74
N ASP A 68 -16.12 3.22 -14.20
CA ASP A 68 -16.99 2.08 -13.94
C ASP A 68 -17.06 1.90 -12.42
N GLU A 69 -18.25 2.23 -11.91
CA GLU A 69 -18.92 1.85 -10.66
C GLU A 69 -18.28 2.18 -9.28
N GLU A 70 -18.86 3.22 -8.68
CA GLU A 70 -19.22 3.44 -7.26
C GLU A 70 -18.41 2.77 -6.13
N MET A 71 -17.56 3.61 -5.51
CA MET A 71 -17.45 3.63 -4.05
C MET A 71 -18.85 3.85 -3.46
N ALA A 72 -19.41 2.84 -2.79
CA ALA A 72 -20.44 3.07 -1.79
C ALA A 72 -19.76 3.66 -0.54
N PRO A 73 -20.16 4.86 -0.08
CA PRO A 73 -19.67 5.41 1.17
C PRO A 73 -20.35 4.74 2.36
N GLU A 74 -19.58 4.68 3.44
CA GLU A 74 -19.95 4.41 4.82
C GLU A 74 -21.27 5.10 5.25
N ALA A 75 -22.22 4.34 5.82
CA ALA A 75 -23.13 4.80 6.88
C ALA A 75 -23.95 3.62 7.42
N ALA A 76 -23.87 3.39 8.73
CA ALA A 76 -24.67 2.45 9.47
C ALA A 76 -26.19 2.72 9.35
N PRO A 77 -27.02 1.67 9.41
CA PRO A 77 -28.31 1.74 10.06
C PRO A 77 -28.29 0.89 11.33
N ILE A 78 -28.56 1.54 12.46
CA ILE A 78 -28.99 0.86 13.69
C ILE A 78 -30.37 0.27 13.38
N GLU A 79 -30.46 -1.01 13.04
CA GLU A 79 -31.73 -1.74 13.07
C GLU A 79 -31.68 -2.85 14.11
N ILE A 80 -32.52 -2.65 15.12
CA ILE A 80 -32.77 -3.50 16.26
C ILE A 80 -33.51 -4.74 15.74
N HIS A 81 -32.83 -5.86 15.57
CA HIS A 81 -33.49 -7.17 15.52
C HIS A 81 -32.82 -8.14 16.49
N PRO A 82 -33.59 -8.79 17.37
CA PRO A 82 -33.05 -9.69 18.37
C PRO A 82 -32.75 -11.05 17.72
N PRO A 83 -31.54 -11.60 17.84
CA PRO A 83 -31.38 -13.03 17.72
C PRO A 83 -31.76 -13.65 19.07
N THR A 84 -33.00 -14.11 19.19
CA THR A 84 -33.35 -15.15 20.17
C THR A 84 -32.42 -16.33 19.93
N GLN A 85 -31.57 -16.58 20.92
CA GLN A 85 -30.69 -17.73 21.05
C GLN A 85 -31.49 -19.03 20.97
N PRO A 86 -30.85 -20.10 20.46
CA PRO A 86 -30.79 -21.31 21.27
C PRO A 86 -29.35 -21.59 21.73
N THR A 87 -29.26 -21.82 23.03
CA THR A 87 -28.14 -22.34 23.83
C THR A 87 -27.31 -23.45 23.18
N GLN A 88 -25.98 -23.31 23.25
CA GLN A 88 -25.09 -24.44 23.57
C GLN A 88 -24.03 -23.99 24.60
N PRO A 89 -23.90 -24.66 25.76
CA PRO A 89 -22.82 -24.45 26.71
C PRO A 89 -21.74 -25.52 26.51
N THR A 90 -20.50 -25.14 26.20
CA THR A 90 -19.26 -25.86 26.60
C THR A 90 -18.02 -24.98 26.38
N ALA A 91 -17.38 -24.61 27.50
CA ALA A 91 -15.96 -24.29 27.75
C ALA A 91 -15.15 -23.29 26.87
N PRO A 92 -14.25 -22.50 27.48
CA PRO A 92 -13.50 -21.44 26.79
C PRO A 92 -12.25 -22.00 26.08
N ALA A 93 -12.18 -21.83 24.76
CA ALA A 93 -10.94 -21.94 24.01
C ALA A 93 -10.35 -20.53 23.76
N PRO A 94 -9.05 -20.31 24.00
CA PRO A 94 -8.36 -19.02 23.80
C PRO A 94 -8.51 -18.46 22.38
N PRO A 95 -8.45 -17.13 22.18
CA PRO A 95 -8.72 -16.49 20.90
C PRO A 95 -7.72 -16.96 19.82
N GLU A 96 -8.23 -17.60 18.78
CA GLU A 96 -7.52 -17.83 17.52
C GLU A 96 -7.27 -16.48 16.85
N GLN A 97 -6.01 -16.08 16.86
CA GLN A 97 -5.49 -14.89 16.17
C GLN A 97 -5.61 -15.07 14.64
N PRO A 98 -5.93 -14.01 13.88
CA PRO A 98 -5.90 -14.06 12.43
C PRO A 98 -4.48 -14.38 11.94
N THR A 99 -4.42 -15.41 11.11
CA THR A 99 -3.23 -15.99 10.48
C THR A 99 -2.40 -14.90 9.82
N GLN A 100 -1.25 -14.64 10.43
CA GLN A 100 -0.17 -13.83 9.89
C GLN A 100 0.23 -14.42 8.54
N GLN A 101 -0.01 -13.67 7.47
CA GLN A 101 0.46 -14.02 6.14
C GLN A 101 1.99 -13.95 6.15
N ALA A 102 2.59 -15.11 5.88
CA ALA A 102 4.02 -15.35 5.89
C ALA A 102 4.74 -14.37 4.96
N GLN A 103 5.44 -13.43 5.58
CA GLN A 103 6.49 -12.63 4.95
C GLN A 103 7.53 -13.59 4.37
N VAL A 104 7.80 -13.42 3.09
CA VAL A 104 8.83 -14.14 2.34
C VAL A 104 10.15 -14.01 3.11
N GLY A 105 10.68 -15.15 3.57
CA GLY A 105 11.82 -15.20 4.47
C GLY A 105 13.12 -14.84 3.77
N GLU A 106 13.62 -13.64 4.02
CA GLU A 106 15.05 -13.35 3.96
C GLU A 106 15.69 -13.87 5.27
N ALA A 107 16.70 -14.73 5.14
CA ALA A 107 17.25 -15.57 6.22
C ALA A 107 17.58 -14.79 7.51
N PRO A 108 17.20 -15.25 8.71
CA PRO A 108 17.34 -14.49 9.95
C PRO A 108 18.80 -14.10 10.26
N LYS A 109 19.02 -12.87 10.73
CA LYS A 109 20.33 -12.37 11.21
C LYS A 109 20.43 -12.43 12.73
N SER A 110 21.56 -12.89 13.25
CA SER A 110 21.80 -12.96 14.69
C SER A 110 22.27 -11.61 15.23
N CYS A 111 21.75 -11.22 16.39
CA CYS A 111 22.19 -10.01 17.07
C CYS A 111 23.61 -10.21 17.63
N PRO A 112 24.57 -9.33 17.32
CA PRO A 112 25.93 -9.45 17.86
C PRO A 112 26.02 -9.09 19.36
N ALA A 113 25.02 -8.40 19.92
CA ALA A 113 25.01 -8.01 21.33
C ALA A 113 24.47 -9.10 22.27
N CYS A 114 23.50 -9.90 21.82
CA CYS A 114 22.82 -10.88 22.68
C CYS A 114 22.59 -12.26 22.03
N GLY A 115 22.98 -12.45 20.77
CA GLY A 115 22.81 -13.72 20.05
C GLY A 115 21.41 -13.99 19.50
N THR A 116 20.39 -13.21 19.85
CA THR A 116 19.00 -13.43 19.39
C THR A 116 18.89 -13.32 17.87
N SER A 117 18.19 -14.26 17.23
CA SER A 117 17.84 -14.17 15.82
C SER A 117 16.75 -13.13 15.57
N ASN A 118 16.99 -12.24 14.62
CA ASN A 118 16.10 -11.17 14.19
C ASN A 118 15.90 -11.26 12.67
N PRO A 119 14.77 -10.77 12.11
CA PRO A 119 14.60 -10.73 10.66
C PRO A 119 15.64 -9.80 10.00
N GLN A 120 15.97 -10.02 8.72
CA GLN A 120 16.96 -9.23 7.98
C GLN A 120 16.64 -7.73 7.99
N GLY A 121 15.37 -7.37 7.85
CA GLY A 121 14.88 -5.99 7.93
C GLY A 121 14.84 -5.38 9.34
N ALA A 122 15.20 -6.12 10.40
CA ALA A 122 15.18 -5.58 11.75
C ALA A 122 16.17 -4.41 11.88
N LYS A 123 15.66 -3.22 12.19
CA LYS A 123 16.46 -2.03 12.54
C LYS A 123 16.96 -2.08 13.97
N VAL A 124 16.25 -2.79 14.84
CA VAL A 124 16.54 -2.93 16.27
C VAL A 124 16.31 -4.37 16.70
N CYS A 125 17.13 -4.89 17.61
CA CYS A 125 16.96 -6.20 18.20
C CYS A 125 15.75 -6.21 19.12
N ARG A 126 14.85 -7.17 18.90
CA ARG A 126 13.63 -7.36 19.70
C ARG A 126 13.87 -7.84 21.14
N HIS A 127 15.10 -8.21 21.48
CA HIS A 127 15.43 -8.74 22.81
C HIS A 127 16.26 -7.75 23.65
N CYS A 128 17.34 -7.20 23.11
CA CYS A 128 18.25 -6.33 23.86
C CYS A 128 18.23 -4.85 23.42
N GLY A 129 17.48 -4.49 22.37
CA GLY A 129 17.43 -3.11 21.87
C GLY A 129 18.64 -2.67 21.03
N TYR A 130 19.56 -3.58 20.70
CA TYR A 130 20.70 -3.27 19.81
C TYR A 130 20.23 -2.79 18.43
N ARG A 131 20.75 -1.65 17.94
CA ARG A 131 20.38 -1.10 16.63
C ARG A 131 21.27 -1.68 15.52
N PHE A 132 20.67 -2.33 14.55
CA PHE A 132 21.38 -2.81 13.36
C PHE A 132 21.61 -1.63 12.42
N LYS A 133 22.84 -1.50 11.88
CA LYS A 133 23.12 -0.51 10.83
C LYS A 133 22.46 -1.01 9.54
N GLU A 134 21.59 -0.20 8.96
CA GLU A 134 20.93 -0.49 7.69
C GLU A 134 21.94 -0.34 6.55
N GLU A 135 22.39 -1.43 5.95
CA GLU A 135 22.93 -1.39 4.58
C GLU A 135 21.74 -1.39 3.62
N GLY A 136 21.21 -0.18 3.42
CA GLY A 136 20.05 0.02 2.55
C GLY A 136 20.36 -0.35 1.09
N PRO A 137 19.33 -0.67 0.30
CA PRO A 137 19.46 -1.05 -1.12
C PRO A 137 20.14 -0.01 -2.01
N LEU A 138 20.38 1.23 -1.53
CA LEU A 138 21.13 2.25 -2.27
C LEU A 138 22.63 1.95 -2.45
N ASP A 139 23.26 1.16 -1.57
CA ASP A 139 24.71 0.91 -1.65
C ASP A 139 25.05 -0.12 -2.76
N SER A 140 24.12 -1.04 -3.04
CA SER A 140 24.22 -2.01 -4.13
C SER A 140 24.15 -1.34 -5.50
N PHE A 141 23.32 -0.29 -5.66
CA PHE A 141 23.26 0.47 -6.91
C PHE A 141 24.56 1.24 -7.17
N LYS A 142 25.16 1.90 -6.17
CA LYS A 142 26.46 2.60 -6.32
C LYS A 142 27.61 1.69 -6.75
N ARG A 143 27.58 0.42 -6.37
CA ARG A 143 28.60 -0.57 -6.75
C ARG A 143 28.46 -1.02 -8.21
N ILE A 144 27.25 -0.98 -8.77
CA ILE A 144 26.96 -1.33 -10.18
C ILE A 144 27.38 -0.20 -11.13
N ILE A 145 27.24 1.07 -10.74
CA ILE A 145 27.60 2.24 -11.58
C ILE A 145 29.10 2.56 -11.60
N ARG A 146 29.91 1.85 -10.81
CA ARG A 146 31.38 2.00 -10.75
C ARG A 146 32.15 0.89 -11.47
N ARG A 147 31.46 0.06 -12.25
CA ARG A 147 32.05 -1.02 -13.07
C ARG A 147 31.87 -0.69 -14.54
#